data_AF-S0FPJ9-F1
#
_entry.id   AF-S0FPJ9-F1
#
_cell.length_a   1.000
_cell.length_b   1.000
_cell.length_c   1.000
_cell.angle_alpha   90.00
_cell.angle_beta   90.00
_cell.angle_gamma   90.00
#
_symmetry.space_group_name_H-M   'P 1'
#
loop_
_entity.id
_entity.type
_entity.pdbx_description
1 polymer ?
#
loop_
_entity_poly.entity_id
_entity_poly.type
_entity_poly.pdbx_seq_one_letter_code
_entity_poly.pdbx_strand_id
1 'polypeptide(L)'
;RFDDSKEQLTNLLKMKNKYTNFVKSSDFIELYPYMVLGLIYEKEQDLTKAVSNFAHVLSNNRNDFSATYNLLSILSKSCSTEDILKFMDVHKLSTSENYLNHIKISFIIQNNELAESFINRISDEIKIKTGILLRYSLQKAEYALTTDILNSLSDNDINKILSSGEFFGFIDLFLLYLVTQDEKVFCLIEKILANEKGTIKFLRSTEIKTESDKKIFIALLDRCIKNQWFDLFEKLVLNNENSDNGLNMAIGHMLYNNGFDELALDFYDKIHDVKFLEETAFINIVDILMKRNELQMALDYAICGVELKYTDYRLFKCAIEILCKINNQAHKSDMVKLALNYYPDSNWLRQHKC
;
A
#
# COMPACT_ATOMS: atom_id res chain seq x y z
N ARG A 1 -11.35 -5.37 -13.42
CA ARG A 1 -12.08 -5.14 -14.70
C ARG A 1 -11.96 -3.68 -15.14
N PHE A 2 -10.74 -3.17 -15.36
CA PHE A 2 -10.56 -1.73 -15.57
C PHE A 2 -11.22 -1.20 -16.85
N ASP A 3 -11.24 -1.95 -17.94
CA ASP A 3 -11.86 -1.51 -19.19
C ASP A 3 -13.38 -1.29 -19.05
N ASP A 4 -14.10 -2.30 -18.53
CA ASP A 4 -15.54 -2.18 -18.26
C ASP A 4 -15.81 -1.03 -17.27
N SER A 5 -15.01 -0.92 -16.21
CA SER A 5 -15.17 0.15 -15.21
C SER A 5 -14.97 1.54 -15.83
N LYS A 6 -13.94 1.74 -16.66
CA LYS A 6 -13.71 3.02 -17.35
C LYS A 6 -14.88 3.38 -18.25
N GLU A 7 -15.39 2.42 -19.03
CA GLU A 7 -16.53 2.64 -19.91
C GLU A 7 -17.76 3.11 -19.11
N GLN A 8 -18.11 2.37 -18.05
CA GLN A 8 -19.27 2.69 -17.22
C GLN A 8 -19.13 4.03 -16.50
N LEU A 9 -17.97 4.31 -15.88
CA LEU A 9 -17.72 5.57 -15.17
C LEU A 9 -17.68 6.77 -16.12
N THR A 10 -17.07 6.61 -17.30
CA THR A 10 -17.05 7.66 -18.31
C THR A 10 -18.46 7.96 -18.84
N ASN A 11 -19.26 6.91 -19.08
CA ASN A 11 -20.65 7.07 -19.51
C ASN A 11 -21.51 7.72 -18.41
N LEU A 12 -21.31 7.33 -17.14
CA LEU A 12 -21.96 7.96 -15.98
C LEU A 12 -21.68 9.47 -15.94
N LEU A 13 -20.42 9.87 -16.11
CA LEU A 13 -20.04 11.29 -16.13
C LEU A 13 -20.62 12.04 -17.34
N LYS A 14 -20.60 11.44 -18.54
CA LYS A 14 -21.21 12.03 -19.75
C LYS A 14 -22.72 12.20 -19.63
N MET A 15 -23.38 11.29 -18.93
CA MET A 15 -24.84 11.24 -18.80
C MET A 15 -25.31 11.72 -17.43
N LYS A 16 -24.47 12.45 -16.69
CA LYS A 16 -24.73 12.90 -15.31
C LYS A 16 -26.09 13.56 -15.12
N ASN A 17 -26.54 14.37 -16.08
CA ASN A 17 -27.85 15.03 -16.05
C ASN A 17 -29.05 14.07 -16.06
N LYS A 18 -28.85 12.80 -16.44
CA LYS A 18 -29.89 11.75 -16.37
C LYS A 18 -30.00 11.10 -15.00
N TYR A 19 -29.01 11.29 -14.13
CA TYR A 19 -28.93 10.69 -12.81
C TYR A 19 -29.15 11.76 -11.73
N THR A 20 -30.34 12.37 -11.71
CA THR A 20 -30.69 13.45 -10.77
C THR A 20 -31.21 12.94 -9.41
N ASN A 21 -31.57 11.66 -9.32
CA ASN A 21 -32.09 11.05 -8.11
C ASN A 21 -30.99 10.21 -7.45
N PHE A 22 -30.46 10.70 -6.34
CA PHE A 22 -29.37 10.06 -5.62
C PHE A 22 -29.90 9.36 -4.36
N VAL A 23 -29.45 8.12 -4.11
CA VAL A 23 -29.85 7.34 -2.92
C VAL A 23 -28.99 7.64 -1.69
N LYS A 24 -27.73 8.11 -1.88
CA LYS A 24 -26.77 8.35 -0.79
C LYS A 24 -26.37 9.82 -0.62
N SER A 25 -25.79 10.43 -1.64
CA SER A 25 -25.40 11.84 -1.63
C SER A 25 -25.31 12.35 -3.07
N SER A 26 -25.64 13.63 -3.29
CA SER A 26 -25.43 14.34 -4.55
C SER A 26 -23.98 14.31 -5.00
N ASP A 27 -23.04 14.32 -4.05
CA ASP A 27 -21.61 14.47 -4.32
C ASP A 27 -20.98 13.16 -4.78
N PHE A 28 -21.73 12.05 -4.71
CA PHE A 28 -21.25 10.75 -5.13
C PHE A 28 -20.82 10.74 -6.59
N ILE A 29 -21.56 11.39 -7.49
CA ILE A 29 -21.19 11.46 -8.92
C ILE A 29 -20.01 12.41 -9.16
N GLU A 30 -19.84 13.42 -8.32
CA GLU A 30 -18.75 14.41 -8.45
C GLU A 30 -17.41 13.91 -7.92
N LEU A 31 -17.43 12.94 -7.01
CA LEU A 31 -16.22 12.47 -6.33
C LEU A 31 -15.84 11.05 -6.74
N TYR A 32 -16.78 10.10 -6.63
CA TYR A 32 -16.46 8.68 -6.72
C TYR A 32 -15.98 8.25 -8.13
N PRO A 33 -16.63 8.65 -9.24
CA PRO A 33 -16.15 8.27 -10.57
C PRO A 33 -14.75 8.80 -10.86
N TYR A 34 -14.47 10.06 -10.50
CA TYR A 34 -13.15 10.65 -10.70
C TYR A 34 -12.09 9.98 -9.83
N MET A 35 -12.39 9.66 -8.56
CA MET A 35 -11.46 8.90 -7.71
C MET A 35 -11.08 7.56 -8.35
N VAL A 36 -12.08 6.78 -8.78
CA VAL A 36 -11.83 5.46 -9.35
C VAL A 36 -11.12 5.55 -10.71
N LEU A 37 -11.50 6.51 -11.56
CA LEU A 37 -10.81 6.76 -12.83
C LEU A 37 -9.34 7.16 -12.59
N GLY A 38 -9.08 8.00 -11.59
CA GLY A 38 -7.73 8.38 -11.19
C GLY A 38 -6.87 7.16 -10.86
N LEU A 39 -7.38 6.27 -10.01
CA LEU A 39 -6.70 5.02 -9.63
C LEU A 39 -6.47 4.08 -10.83
N ILE A 40 -7.44 3.98 -11.74
CA ILE A 40 -7.29 3.15 -12.95
C ILE A 40 -6.19 3.74 -13.85
N TYR A 41 -6.22 5.05 -14.13
CA TYR A 41 -5.21 5.68 -14.98
C TYR A 41 -3.82 5.63 -14.36
N GLU A 42 -3.70 5.75 -13.03
CA GLU A 42 -2.43 5.57 -12.32
C GLU A 42 -1.87 4.16 -12.53
N LYS A 43 -2.71 3.12 -12.37
CA LYS A 43 -2.30 1.73 -12.63
C LYS A 43 -1.89 1.50 -14.09
N GLU A 44 -2.52 2.18 -15.03
CA GLU A 44 -2.21 2.14 -16.46
C GLU A 44 -1.01 3.04 -16.86
N GLN A 45 -0.35 3.70 -15.90
CA GLN A 45 0.76 4.64 -16.11
C GLN A 45 0.39 5.91 -16.91
N ASP A 46 -0.91 6.20 -17.09
CA ASP A 46 -1.38 7.48 -17.62
C ASP A 46 -1.46 8.52 -16.49
N LEU A 47 -0.28 8.93 -16.01
CA LEU A 47 -0.14 9.81 -14.85
C LEU A 47 -0.82 11.17 -15.05
N THR A 48 -0.84 11.70 -16.28
CA THR A 48 -1.51 12.97 -16.58
C THR A 48 -3.01 12.87 -16.34
N LYS A 49 -3.68 11.82 -16.82
CA LYS A 49 -5.10 11.63 -16.54
C LYS A 49 -5.34 11.30 -15.07
N ALA A 50 -4.46 10.53 -14.44
CA ALA A 50 -4.57 10.25 -13.00
C ALA A 50 -4.58 11.54 -12.18
N VAL A 51 -3.58 12.40 -12.38
CA VAL A 51 -3.46 13.73 -11.73
C VAL A 51 -4.69 14.58 -12.00
N SER A 52 -5.16 14.66 -13.25
CA SER A 52 -6.34 15.44 -13.59
C SER A 52 -7.59 14.98 -12.84
N ASN A 53 -7.77 13.67 -12.65
CA ASN A 53 -8.92 13.11 -11.95
C ASN A 53 -8.83 13.36 -10.43
N PHE A 54 -7.65 13.15 -9.81
CA PHE A 54 -7.47 13.44 -8.39
C PHE A 54 -7.62 14.94 -8.08
N ALA A 55 -7.09 15.81 -8.95
CA ALA A 55 -7.30 17.25 -8.83
C ALA A 55 -8.79 17.64 -8.91
N HIS A 56 -9.58 16.94 -9.74
CA HIS A 56 -11.03 17.16 -9.81
C HIS A 56 -11.72 16.79 -8.48
N VAL A 57 -11.36 15.65 -7.88
CA VAL A 57 -11.86 15.27 -6.54
C VAL A 57 -11.54 16.37 -5.53
N LEU A 58 -10.29 16.83 -5.48
CA LEU A 58 -9.85 17.84 -4.52
C LEU A 58 -10.47 19.23 -4.76
N SER A 59 -10.87 19.55 -5.98
CA SER A 59 -11.60 20.79 -6.27
C SER A 59 -12.98 20.83 -5.61
N ASN A 60 -13.60 19.66 -5.42
CA ASN A 60 -14.91 19.50 -4.78
C ASN A 60 -14.79 19.17 -3.28
N ASN A 61 -13.78 18.38 -2.88
CA ASN A 61 -13.49 18.04 -1.49
C ASN A 61 -11.98 18.15 -1.22
N ARG A 62 -11.53 19.31 -0.76
CA ARG A 62 -10.11 19.60 -0.51
C ARG A 62 -9.49 18.78 0.62
N ASN A 63 -10.31 18.16 1.45
CA ASN A 63 -9.88 17.41 2.63
C ASN A 63 -9.87 15.89 2.36
N ASP A 64 -10.07 15.47 1.10
CA ASP A 64 -10.03 14.06 0.73
C ASP A 64 -8.61 13.51 0.86
N PHE A 65 -8.39 12.69 1.88
CA PHE A 65 -7.09 12.09 2.18
C PHE A 65 -6.60 11.19 1.03
N SER A 66 -7.48 10.38 0.43
CA SER A 66 -7.07 9.45 -0.64
C SER A 66 -6.66 10.21 -1.90
N ALA A 67 -7.41 11.23 -2.32
CA ALA A 67 -7.06 12.01 -3.49
C ALA A 67 -5.76 12.79 -3.25
N THR A 68 -5.59 13.36 -2.07
CA THR A 68 -4.35 14.06 -1.69
C THR A 68 -3.16 13.10 -1.69
N TYR A 69 -3.31 11.92 -1.07
CA TYR A 69 -2.28 10.89 -1.03
C TYR A 69 -1.84 10.46 -2.44
N ASN A 70 -2.78 10.08 -3.31
CA ASN A 70 -2.45 9.61 -4.65
C ASN A 70 -1.84 10.74 -5.50
N LEU A 71 -2.36 11.96 -5.39
CA LEU A 71 -1.79 13.12 -6.08
C LEU A 71 -0.34 13.39 -5.64
N LEU A 72 -0.08 13.46 -4.34
CA LEU A 72 1.28 13.73 -3.81
C LEU A 72 2.25 12.57 -4.06
N SER A 73 1.76 11.32 -4.06
CA SER A 73 2.54 10.15 -4.44
C SER A 73 3.02 10.22 -5.89
N ILE A 74 2.17 10.66 -6.82
CA ILE A 74 2.54 10.84 -8.23
C ILE A 74 3.52 12.03 -8.38
N LEU A 75 3.19 13.18 -7.79
CA LEU A 75 4.01 14.39 -7.95
C LEU A 75 5.39 14.22 -7.31
N SER A 76 5.51 13.57 -6.15
CA SER A 76 6.80 13.38 -5.47
C SER A 76 7.79 12.50 -6.24
N LYS A 77 7.32 11.73 -7.24
CA LYS A 77 8.20 10.93 -8.12
C LYS A 77 8.84 11.74 -9.24
N SER A 78 8.32 12.93 -9.54
CA SER A 78 8.67 13.67 -10.77
C SER A 78 8.82 15.19 -10.61
N CYS A 79 8.44 15.74 -9.46
CA CYS A 79 8.47 17.18 -9.17
C CYS A 79 9.32 17.46 -7.93
N SER A 80 9.88 18.67 -7.87
CA SER A 80 10.56 19.16 -6.67
C SER A 80 9.56 19.45 -5.54
N THR A 81 10.02 19.43 -4.29
CA THR A 81 9.21 19.82 -3.13
C THR A 81 8.66 21.25 -3.28
N GLU A 82 9.45 22.17 -3.85
CA GLU A 82 9.03 23.56 -4.10
C GLU A 82 7.87 23.63 -5.09
N ASP A 83 7.93 22.91 -6.21
CA ASP A 83 6.87 22.87 -7.20
C ASP A 83 5.58 22.27 -6.63
N ILE A 84 5.70 21.22 -5.82
CA ILE A 84 4.57 20.59 -5.13
C ILE A 84 3.89 21.58 -4.19
N LEU A 85 4.66 22.26 -3.33
CA LEU A 85 4.12 23.25 -2.40
C LEU A 85 3.45 24.41 -3.15
N LYS A 86 4.09 24.92 -4.20
CA LYS A 86 3.53 25.97 -5.05
C LYS A 86 2.21 25.55 -5.69
N PHE A 87 2.15 24.32 -6.23
CA PHE A 87 0.91 23.76 -6.77
C PHE A 87 -0.18 23.70 -5.70
N MET A 88 0.12 23.16 -4.52
CA MET A 88 -0.84 23.04 -3.42
C MET A 88 -1.35 24.40 -2.94
N ASP A 89 -0.47 25.40 -2.84
CA ASP A 89 -0.82 26.74 -2.40
C ASP A 89 -1.69 27.46 -3.47
N VAL A 90 -1.34 27.37 -4.77
CA VAL A 90 -2.14 27.93 -5.88
C VAL A 90 -3.56 27.35 -5.90
N HIS A 91 -3.69 26.05 -5.64
CA HIS A 91 -4.98 25.36 -5.61
C HIS A 91 -5.67 25.36 -4.24
N LYS A 92 -5.11 26.08 -3.25
CA LYS A 92 -5.65 26.20 -1.88
C LYS A 92 -5.88 24.84 -1.19
N LEU A 93 -4.99 23.89 -1.43
CA LEU A 93 -4.98 22.55 -0.83
C LEU A 93 -4.19 22.50 0.48
N SER A 94 -3.28 23.45 0.66
CA SER A 94 -2.40 23.60 1.83
C SER A 94 -3.02 24.62 2.79
N THR A 95 -3.91 24.15 3.67
CA THR A 95 -4.57 24.94 4.71
C THR A 95 -4.20 24.40 6.09
N SER A 96 -4.31 25.23 7.13
CA SER A 96 -3.99 24.84 8.52
C SER A 96 -4.78 23.62 8.99
N GLU A 97 -6.01 23.45 8.52
CA GLU A 97 -6.85 22.29 8.81
C GLU A 97 -6.30 20.97 8.26
N ASN A 98 -5.46 21.03 7.22
CA ASN A 98 -4.96 19.87 6.49
C ASN A 98 -3.48 19.56 6.72
N TYR A 99 -2.72 20.41 7.41
CA TYR A 99 -1.28 20.21 7.59
C TYR A 99 -0.94 18.85 8.23
N LEU A 100 -1.72 18.39 9.21
CA LEU A 100 -1.49 17.07 9.81
C LEU A 100 -1.65 15.93 8.80
N ASN A 101 -2.64 16.01 7.91
CA ASN A 101 -2.82 15.03 6.85
C ASN A 101 -1.66 15.09 5.85
N HIS A 102 -1.20 16.29 5.50
CA HIS A 102 -0.05 16.45 4.60
C HIS A 102 1.24 15.92 5.21
N ILE A 103 1.48 16.09 6.51
CA ILE A 103 2.61 15.50 7.23
C ILE A 103 2.52 13.97 7.19
N LYS A 104 1.36 13.38 7.50
CA LYS A 104 1.15 11.92 7.42
C LYS A 104 1.44 11.39 6.03
N ILE A 105 0.88 12.02 5.01
CA ILE A 105 1.10 11.63 3.61
C ILE A 105 2.58 11.74 3.26
N SER A 106 3.25 12.82 3.66
CA SER A 106 4.68 13.03 3.42
C SER A 106 5.54 11.92 4.05
N PHE A 107 5.19 11.44 5.25
CA PHE A 107 5.84 10.27 5.85
C PHE A 107 5.56 8.98 5.08
N ILE A 108 4.32 8.75 4.62
CA ILE A 108 3.96 7.54 3.87
C ILE A 108 4.70 7.49 2.51
N ILE A 109 4.76 8.61 1.80
CA ILE A 109 5.46 8.72 0.50
C ILE A 109 6.96 8.95 0.65
N GLN A 110 7.47 9.01 1.88
CA GLN A 110 8.88 9.17 2.22
C GLN A 110 9.52 10.48 1.71
N ASN A 111 8.73 11.54 1.56
CA ASN A 111 9.24 12.85 1.19
C ASN A 111 9.55 13.68 2.44
N ASN A 112 10.79 13.56 2.92
CA ASN A 112 11.24 14.22 4.16
C ASN A 112 11.22 15.74 4.07
N GLU A 113 11.56 16.33 2.91
CA GLU A 113 11.53 17.78 2.70
C GLU A 113 10.10 18.33 2.73
N LEU A 114 9.16 17.61 2.12
CA LEU A 114 7.74 17.96 2.15
C LEU A 114 7.19 17.84 3.57
N ALA A 115 7.57 16.78 4.31
CA ALA A 115 7.22 16.63 5.71
C ALA A 115 7.72 17.81 6.53
N GLU A 116 9.02 18.14 6.44
CA GLU A 116 9.63 19.28 7.13
C GLU A 116 8.92 20.60 6.83
N SER A 117 8.58 20.84 5.56
CA SER A 117 7.87 22.03 5.11
C SER A 117 6.51 22.18 5.79
N PHE A 118 5.76 21.10 5.99
CA PHE A 118 4.47 21.15 6.71
C PHE A 118 4.63 21.16 8.22
N ILE A 119 5.65 20.48 8.77
CA ILE A 119 5.99 20.52 10.20
C ILE A 119 6.31 21.95 10.64
N ASN A 120 6.99 22.73 9.80
CA ASN A 120 7.30 24.13 10.09
C ASN A 120 6.07 25.07 10.00
N ARG A 121 4.93 24.59 9.49
CA ARG A 121 3.68 25.37 9.35
C ARG A 121 2.66 25.09 10.46
N ILE A 122 2.84 24.06 11.29
CA ILE A 122 1.92 23.75 12.39
C ILE A 122 2.20 24.63 13.62
N SER A 123 1.13 25.07 14.30
CA SER A 123 1.23 25.75 15.60
C SER A 123 1.72 24.79 16.69
N ASP A 124 2.29 25.33 17.77
CA ASP A 124 2.91 24.58 18.88
C ASP A 124 1.91 23.84 19.79
N GLU A 125 1.08 22.96 19.23
CA GLU A 125 0.49 21.89 20.03
C GLU A 125 1.57 20.85 20.38
N ILE A 126 2.18 21.05 21.56
CA ILE A 126 3.40 20.36 22.01
C ILE A 126 3.36 18.85 21.76
N LYS A 127 2.23 18.16 22.02
CA LYS A 127 2.16 16.69 21.98
C LYS A 127 2.11 16.10 20.57
N ILE A 128 1.26 16.67 19.70
CA ILE A 128 1.20 16.24 18.30
C ILE A 128 2.56 16.50 17.66
N LYS A 129 3.16 17.66 17.97
CA LYS A 129 4.51 18.01 17.52
C LYS A 129 5.56 17.00 18.01
N THR A 130 5.52 16.53 19.25
CA THR A 130 6.44 15.50 19.76
C THR A 130 6.32 14.18 19.00
N GLY A 131 5.11 13.67 18.79
CA GLY A 131 4.90 12.42 18.03
C GLY A 131 5.40 12.52 16.58
N ILE A 132 5.18 13.68 15.95
CA ILE A 132 5.72 14.03 14.63
C ILE A 132 7.25 14.05 14.63
N LEU A 133 7.87 14.70 15.62
CA LEU A 133 9.32 14.81 15.73
C LEU A 133 9.99 13.44 15.97
N LEU A 134 9.39 12.60 16.81
CA LEU A 134 9.84 11.22 17.00
C LEU A 134 9.83 10.44 15.69
N ARG A 135 8.71 10.51 14.95
CA ARG A 135 8.57 9.84 13.65
C ARG A 135 9.56 10.36 12.62
N TYR A 136 9.73 11.68 12.55
CA TYR A 136 10.63 12.35 11.62
C TYR A 136 12.10 11.99 11.90
N SER A 137 12.53 12.10 13.16
CA SER A 137 13.89 11.77 13.59
C SER A 137 14.20 10.29 13.35
N LEU A 138 13.22 9.42 13.65
CA LEU A 138 13.34 7.99 13.37
C LEU A 138 13.54 7.77 11.86
N GLN A 139 12.69 8.34 11.01
CA GLN A 139 12.75 8.19 9.56
C GLN A 139 14.05 8.73 8.94
N LYS A 140 14.67 9.77 9.54
CA LYS A 140 16.01 10.26 9.16
C LYS A 140 17.18 9.44 9.72
N ALA A 141 16.90 8.32 10.38
CA ALA A 141 17.90 7.50 11.08
C ALA A 141 18.67 8.26 12.18
N GLU A 142 18.06 9.33 12.73
CA GLU A 142 18.60 10.08 13.86
C GLU A 142 18.21 9.37 15.17
N TYR A 143 18.70 8.15 15.35
CA TYR A 143 18.27 7.27 16.44
C TYR A 143 18.60 7.82 17.82
N ALA A 144 19.78 8.42 17.99
CA ALA A 144 20.19 9.04 19.25
C ALA A 144 19.24 10.18 19.64
N LEU A 145 18.88 11.05 18.69
CA LEU A 145 17.92 12.12 18.92
C LEU A 145 16.53 11.56 19.27
N THR A 146 16.07 10.54 18.54
CA THR A 146 14.79 9.86 18.83
C THR A 146 14.77 9.32 20.26
N THR A 147 15.84 8.65 20.70
CA THR A 147 15.99 8.12 22.04
C THR A 147 16.05 9.22 23.10
N ASP A 148 16.78 10.31 22.85
CA ASP A 148 16.87 11.45 23.77
C ASP A 148 15.51 12.14 23.95
N ILE A 149 14.74 12.31 22.87
CA ILE A 149 13.37 12.81 22.93
C ILE A 149 12.52 11.86 23.79
N LEU A 150 12.54 10.55 23.52
CA LEU A 150 11.76 9.57 24.32
C LEU A 150 12.12 9.62 25.80
N ASN A 151 13.41 9.67 26.14
CA ASN A 151 13.88 9.70 27.52
C ASN A 151 13.53 11.00 28.26
N SER A 152 13.25 12.09 27.53
CA SER A 152 12.80 13.36 28.11
C SER A 152 11.31 13.39 28.47
N LEU A 153 10.53 12.42 27.98
CA LEU A 153 9.08 12.37 28.15
C LEU A 153 8.68 11.61 29.42
N SER A 154 7.54 12.01 30.00
CA SER A 154 6.90 11.23 31.06
C SER A 154 6.26 9.96 30.49
N ASP A 155 6.14 8.90 31.30
CA ASP A 155 5.44 7.67 30.89
C ASP A 155 4.02 7.94 30.36
N ASN A 156 3.34 8.92 30.95
CA ASN A 156 1.99 9.32 30.55
C ASN A 156 1.96 9.95 29.16
N ASP A 157 2.98 10.74 28.81
CA ASP A 157 3.07 11.35 27.49
C ASP A 157 3.43 10.31 26.43
N ILE A 158 4.36 9.39 26.75
CA ILE A 158 4.70 8.26 25.89
C ILE A 158 3.46 7.39 25.61
N ASN A 159 2.73 7.00 26.65
CA ASN A 159 1.51 6.20 26.49
C ASN A 159 0.47 6.91 25.62
N LYS A 160 0.33 8.23 25.72
CA LYS A 160 -0.59 9.01 24.88
C LYS A 160 -0.17 9.05 23.42
N ILE A 161 1.12 9.24 23.15
CA ILE A 161 1.67 9.22 21.78
C ILE A 161 1.46 7.84 21.15
N LEU A 162 1.80 6.77 21.87
CA LEU A 162 1.65 5.41 21.37
C LEU A 162 0.19 4.99 21.20
N SER A 163 -0.70 5.39 22.13
CA SER A 163 -2.12 5.07 22.06
C SER A 163 -2.84 5.82 20.94
N SER A 164 -2.42 7.07 20.61
CA SER A 164 -2.97 7.73 19.42
C SER A 164 -2.45 7.06 18.15
N GLY A 165 -1.19 6.59 18.16
CA GLY A 165 -0.55 5.88 17.05
C GLY A 165 -0.49 6.70 15.76
N GLU A 166 -0.75 8.00 15.85
CA GLU A 166 -1.08 8.84 14.71
C GLU A 166 0.16 9.17 13.86
N PHE A 167 1.32 9.27 14.52
CA PHE A 167 2.61 9.56 13.89
C PHE A 167 3.70 8.59 14.34
N PHE A 168 3.77 8.27 15.64
CA PHE A 168 4.75 7.33 16.21
C PHE A 168 4.01 6.30 17.07
N GLY A 169 4.12 5.02 16.71
CA GLY A 169 3.41 3.93 17.37
C GLY A 169 4.32 2.81 17.89
N PHE A 170 3.71 1.71 18.32
CA PHE A 170 4.44 0.55 18.86
C PHE A 170 5.44 -0.06 17.87
N ILE A 171 5.07 -0.17 16.59
CA ILE A 171 5.98 -0.68 15.56
C ILE A 171 7.22 0.21 15.42
N ASP A 172 7.06 1.53 15.49
CA ASP A 172 8.18 2.47 15.44
C ASP A 172 9.09 2.33 16.67
N LEU A 173 8.51 2.15 17.85
CA LEU A 173 9.24 1.90 19.10
C LEU A 173 10.01 0.57 19.06
N PHE A 174 9.38 -0.49 18.55
CA PHE A 174 10.01 -1.80 18.38
C PHE A 174 11.18 -1.74 17.41
N LEU A 175 10.99 -1.04 16.28
CA LEU A 175 12.04 -0.81 15.30
C LEU A 175 13.21 -0.02 15.88
N LEU A 176 12.94 1.04 16.65
CA LEU A 176 13.99 1.78 17.34
C LEU A 176 14.81 0.86 18.23
N TYR A 177 14.17 0.01 19.05
CA TYR A 177 14.87 -1.00 19.85
C TYR A 177 15.67 -1.97 18.98
N LEU A 178 15.09 -2.53 17.92
CA LEU A 178 15.76 -3.51 17.07
C LEU A 178 17.01 -2.96 16.38
N VAL A 179 17.00 -1.67 15.98
CA VAL A 179 18.16 -1.00 15.39
C VAL A 179 19.22 -0.65 16.43
N THR A 180 18.80 -0.06 17.55
CA THR A 180 19.72 0.53 18.53
C THR A 180 20.21 -0.45 19.58
N GLN A 181 19.42 -1.49 19.85
CA GLN A 181 19.57 -2.40 21.00
C GLN A 181 19.66 -1.65 22.34
N ASP A 182 19.02 -0.47 22.45
CA ASP A 182 19.01 0.33 23.67
C ASP A 182 18.10 -0.30 24.73
N GLU A 183 18.69 -0.77 25.83
CA GLU A 183 17.97 -1.38 26.95
C GLU A 183 17.01 -0.41 27.65
N LYS A 184 17.21 0.91 27.59
CA LYS A 184 16.22 1.87 28.12
C LYS A 184 14.93 1.84 27.32
N VAL A 185 15.06 1.80 25.98
CA VAL A 185 13.92 1.64 25.07
C VAL A 185 13.24 0.30 25.33
N PHE A 186 14.03 -0.75 25.55
CA PHE A 186 13.47 -2.06 25.88
C PHE A 186 12.72 -2.09 27.22
N CYS A 187 13.28 -1.52 28.29
CA CYS A 187 12.61 -1.41 29.58
C CYS A 187 11.29 -0.62 29.49
N LEU A 188 11.26 0.42 28.64
CA LEU A 188 10.04 1.16 28.34
C LEU A 188 8.99 0.26 27.67
N ILE A 189 9.39 -0.53 26.66
CA ILE A 189 8.51 -1.50 25.99
C ILE A 189 7.97 -2.52 27.02
N GLU A 190 8.82 -3.10 27.86
CA GLU A 190 8.41 -4.07 28.88
C GLU A 190 7.39 -3.50 29.86
N LYS A 191 7.58 -2.24 30.26
CA LYS A 191 6.66 -1.55 31.17
C LYS A 191 5.30 -1.32 30.53
N ILE A 192 5.26 -0.89 29.28
CA ILE A 192 4.01 -0.61 28.56
C ILE A 192 3.27 -1.92 28.25
N LEU A 193 4.00 -2.96 27.86
CA LEU A 193 3.47 -4.26 27.46
C LEU A 193 3.53 -5.31 28.58
N ALA A 194 3.47 -4.89 29.84
CA ALA A 194 3.68 -5.79 30.99
C ALA A 194 2.77 -7.05 30.98
N ASN A 195 1.60 -6.94 30.36
CA ASN A 195 0.63 -8.05 30.22
C ASN A 195 0.81 -8.87 28.91
N GLU A 196 1.63 -8.42 27.97
CA GLU A 196 1.86 -9.06 26.67
C GLU A 196 3.23 -9.75 26.60
N LYS A 197 3.45 -10.71 27.50
CA LYS A 197 4.73 -11.44 27.60
C LYS A 197 5.17 -12.11 26.29
N GLY A 198 4.21 -12.48 25.43
CA GLY A 198 4.48 -13.02 24.09
C GLY A 198 5.22 -12.02 23.20
N THR A 199 4.67 -10.81 23.06
CA THR A 199 5.26 -9.71 22.28
C THR A 199 6.66 -9.37 22.78
N ILE A 200 6.84 -9.26 24.10
CA ILE A 200 8.16 -8.98 24.71
C ILE A 200 9.18 -10.07 24.35
N LYS A 201 8.78 -11.35 24.45
CA LYS A 201 9.65 -12.48 24.11
C LYS A 201 10.00 -12.48 22.61
N PHE A 202 9.01 -12.23 21.75
CA PHE A 202 9.22 -12.09 20.32
C PHE A 202 10.23 -10.98 20.01
N LEU A 203 10.14 -9.81 20.64
CA LEU A 203 11.08 -8.71 20.37
C LEU A 203 12.53 -9.03 20.77
N ARG A 204 12.75 -9.83 21.82
CA ARG A 204 14.10 -10.25 22.21
C ARG A 204 14.69 -11.32 21.28
N SER A 205 13.89 -12.30 20.85
CA SER A 205 14.41 -13.44 20.07
C SER A 205 14.18 -13.31 18.56
N THR A 206 13.26 -12.44 18.13
CA THR A 206 12.73 -12.34 16.76
C THR A 206 12.15 -13.64 16.20
N GLU A 207 11.82 -14.59 17.09
CA GLU A 207 11.31 -15.92 16.75
C GLU A 207 9.79 -15.92 16.73
N ILE A 208 9.20 -16.26 15.59
CA ILE A 208 7.74 -16.24 15.38
C ILE A 208 7.13 -17.53 15.92
N LYS A 209 6.26 -17.43 16.95
CA LYS A 209 5.61 -18.60 17.57
C LYS A 209 4.10 -18.59 17.45
N THR A 210 3.52 -17.42 17.24
CA THR A 210 2.08 -17.21 17.20
C THR A 210 1.69 -16.39 15.98
N GLU A 211 0.41 -16.45 15.60
CA GLU A 211 -0.14 -15.61 14.55
C GLU A 211 -0.03 -14.10 14.89
N SER A 212 -0.03 -13.76 16.18
CA SER A 212 0.20 -12.37 16.62
C SER A 212 1.63 -11.93 16.30
N ASP A 213 2.63 -12.78 16.60
CA ASP A 213 4.04 -12.50 16.29
C ASP A 213 4.22 -12.32 14.79
N LYS A 214 3.57 -13.16 13.97
CA LYS A 214 3.59 -13.04 12.51
C LYS A 214 3.06 -11.68 12.03
N LYS A 215 1.93 -11.21 12.57
CA LYS A 215 1.39 -9.89 12.21
C LYS A 215 2.33 -8.75 12.58
N ILE A 216 2.94 -8.80 13.77
CA ILE A 216 3.93 -7.81 14.21
C ILE A 216 5.16 -7.87 13.30
N PHE A 217 5.66 -9.07 13.00
CA PHE A 217 6.81 -9.28 12.14
C PHE A 217 6.59 -8.71 10.74
N ILE A 218 5.44 -8.99 10.11
CA ILE A 218 5.09 -8.40 8.80
C ILE A 218 5.01 -6.87 8.88
N ALA A 219 4.44 -6.31 9.97
CA ALA A 219 4.39 -4.87 10.16
C ALA A 219 5.79 -4.24 10.35
N LEU A 220 6.72 -4.94 11.02
CA LEU A 220 8.11 -4.52 11.14
C LEU A 220 8.80 -4.51 9.78
N LEU A 221 8.65 -5.58 8.98
CA LEU A 221 9.24 -5.68 7.64
C LEU A 221 8.70 -4.60 6.70
N ASP A 222 7.37 -4.44 6.63
CA ASP A 222 6.72 -3.40 5.83
C ASP A 222 7.23 -1.99 6.21
N ARG A 223 7.41 -1.76 7.51
CA ARG A 223 7.93 -0.48 8.00
C ARG A 223 9.43 -0.29 7.72
N CYS A 224 10.23 -1.35 7.72
CA CYS A 224 11.63 -1.29 7.28
C CYS A 224 11.72 -0.86 5.82
N ILE A 225 10.91 -1.46 4.93
CA ILE A 225 10.87 -1.09 3.52
C ILE A 225 10.45 0.38 3.35
N LYS A 226 9.39 0.79 4.05
CA LYS A 226 8.91 2.18 4.02
C LYS A 226 9.87 3.20 4.61
N ASN A 227 10.84 2.77 5.40
CA ASN A 227 11.90 3.64 5.91
C ASN A 227 13.24 3.44 5.16
N GLN A 228 13.27 2.56 4.15
CA GLN A 228 14.49 2.15 3.42
C GLN A 228 15.58 1.53 4.31
N TRP A 229 15.19 0.84 5.38
CA TRP A 229 16.11 0.17 6.29
C TRP A 229 16.34 -1.28 5.87
N PHE A 230 16.97 -1.45 4.71
CA PHE A 230 17.15 -2.77 4.09
C PHE A 230 18.04 -3.70 4.92
N ASP A 231 19.07 -3.19 5.58
CA ASP A 231 19.94 -4.01 6.45
C ASP A 231 19.17 -4.66 7.60
N LEU A 232 18.26 -3.91 8.24
CA LEU A 232 17.42 -4.46 9.30
C LEU A 232 16.40 -5.44 8.75
N PHE A 233 15.81 -5.12 7.60
CA PHE A 233 14.89 -6.01 6.89
C PHE A 233 15.54 -7.37 6.63
N GLU A 234 16.74 -7.39 6.04
CA GLU A 234 17.49 -8.62 5.74
C GLU A 234 17.79 -9.41 7.01
N LYS A 235 18.27 -8.74 8.06
CA LYS A 235 18.55 -9.38 9.36
C LYS A 235 17.31 -10.07 9.95
N LEU A 236 16.15 -9.43 9.87
CA LEU A 236 14.89 -9.99 10.38
C LEU A 236 14.43 -11.20 9.58
N VAL A 237 14.57 -11.15 8.25
CA VAL A 237 14.26 -12.26 7.34
C VAL A 237 15.19 -13.46 7.56
N LEU A 238 16.51 -13.22 7.66
CA LEU A 238 17.52 -14.27 7.84
C LEU A 238 17.27 -15.10 9.12
N ASN A 239 16.82 -14.44 10.20
CA ASN A 239 16.48 -15.12 11.45
C ASN A 239 15.27 -16.07 11.33
N ASN A 240 14.54 -16.03 10.22
CA ASN A 240 13.32 -16.80 9.97
C ASN A 240 13.35 -17.54 8.62
N GLU A 241 14.54 -17.90 8.09
CA GLU A 241 14.69 -18.56 6.78
C GLU A 241 13.87 -19.85 6.60
N ASN A 242 13.63 -20.60 7.68
CA ASN A 242 12.85 -21.84 7.68
C ASN A 242 11.35 -21.62 7.97
N SER A 243 10.81 -20.47 7.55
CA SER A 243 9.43 -20.12 7.84
C SER A 243 8.41 -20.97 7.09
N ASP A 244 7.22 -21.12 7.67
CA ASP A 244 6.11 -21.82 7.03
C ASP A 244 5.59 -21.10 5.77
N ASN A 245 4.85 -21.84 4.94
CA ASN A 245 4.25 -21.34 3.70
C ASN A 245 3.41 -20.08 3.91
N GLY A 246 2.69 -20.00 5.03
CA GLY A 246 1.85 -18.85 5.36
C GLY A 246 2.66 -17.60 5.64
N LEU A 247 3.84 -17.70 6.26
CA LEU A 247 4.72 -16.54 6.44
C LEU A 247 5.36 -16.12 5.11
N ASN A 248 5.87 -17.08 4.33
CA ASN A 248 6.44 -16.79 3.00
C ASN A 248 5.40 -16.08 2.11
N MET A 249 4.15 -16.54 2.11
CA MET A 249 3.06 -15.91 1.38
C MET A 249 2.79 -14.47 1.86
N ALA A 250 2.74 -14.25 3.17
CA ALA A 250 2.52 -12.92 3.75
C ALA A 250 3.66 -11.94 3.42
N ILE A 251 4.91 -12.41 3.45
CA ILE A 251 6.07 -11.60 3.05
C ILE A 251 6.00 -11.28 1.55
N GLY A 252 5.70 -12.26 0.69
CA GLY A 252 5.53 -12.06 -0.74
C GLY A 252 4.47 -11.01 -1.06
N HIS A 253 3.29 -11.06 -0.43
CA HIS A 253 2.26 -10.03 -0.60
C HIS A 253 2.73 -8.64 -0.17
N MET A 254 3.38 -8.56 0.99
CA MET A 254 3.88 -7.30 1.52
C MET A 254 4.95 -6.69 0.59
N LEU A 255 5.86 -7.50 0.05
CA LEU A 255 6.88 -7.06 -0.91
C LEU A 255 6.27 -6.57 -2.23
N TYR A 256 5.36 -7.36 -2.81
CA TYR A 256 4.67 -6.98 -4.04
C TYR A 256 3.90 -5.66 -3.88
N ASN A 257 3.21 -5.48 -2.74
CA ASN A 257 2.47 -4.25 -2.45
C ASN A 257 3.39 -3.02 -2.32
N ASN A 258 4.66 -3.22 -1.95
CA ASN A 258 5.67 -2.17 -1.90
C ASN A 258 6.50 -2.05 -3.20
N GLY A 259 6.16 -2.82 -4.26
CA GLY A 259 6.81 -2.76 -5.57
C GLY A 259 8.12 -3.56 -5.68
N PHE A 260 8.42 -4.44 -4.73
CA PHE A 260 9.58 -5.33 -4.74
C PHE A 260 9.22 -6.65 -5.44
N ASP A 261 8.86 -6.56 -6.72
CA ASP A 261 8.31 -7.66 -7.53
C ASP A 261 9.24 -8.89 -7.56
N GLU A 262 10.54 -8.70 -7.78
CA GLU A 262 11.54 -9.78 -7.83
C GLU A 262 11.60 -10.57 -6.51
N LEU A 263 11.77 -9.86 -5.40
CA LEU A 263 11.88 -10.49 -4.09
C LEU A 263 10.55 -11.11 -3.67
N ALA A 264 9.41 -10.53 -4.08
CA ALA A 264 8.11 -11.14 -3.85
C ALA A 264 8.00 -12.53 -4.52
N LEU A 265 8.47 -12.68 -5.77
CA LEU A 265 8.51 -13.98 -6.45
C LEU A 265 9.39 -14.99 -5.70
N ASP A 266 10.57 -14.59 -5.23
CA ASP A 266 11.44 -15.50 -4.45
C ASP A 266 10.72 -16.07 -3.21
N PHE A 267 9.87 -15.28 -2.56
CA PHE A 267 9.07 -15.75 -1.43
C PHE A 267 7.90 -16.63 -1.85
N TYR A 268 7.27 -16.37 -2.99
CA TYR A 268 6.25 -17.28 -3.53
C TYR A 268 6.85 -18.62 -3.96
N ASP A 269 8.04 -18.64 -4.54
CA ASP A 269 8.72 -19.85 -5.03
C ASP A 269 9.18 -20.79 -3.89
N LYS A 270 9.34 -20.26 -2.67
CA LYS A 270 9.54 -21.08 -1.46
C LYS A 270 8.32 -21.95 -1.12
N ILE A 271 7.15 -21.66 -1.69
CA ILE A 271 5.92 -22.45 -1.49
C ILE A 271 5.86 -23.53 -2.56
N HIS A 272 6.50 -24.67 -2.29
CA HIS A 272 6.73 -25.73 -3.29
C HIS A 272 5.46 -26.39 -3.86
N ASP A 273 4.37 -26.47 -3.08
CA ASP A 273 3.09 -26.97 -3.58
C ASP A 273 2.16 -25.80 -3.86
N VAL A 274 1.90 -25.57 -5.14
CA VAL A 274 1.06 -24.50 -5.68
C VAL A 274 -0.36 -24.49 -5.10
N LYS A 275 -0.84 -25.61 -4.54
CA LYS A 275 -2.14 -25.67 -3.86
C LYS A 275 -2.20 -24.87 -2.57
N PHE A 276 -1.05 -24.49 -2.00
CA PHE A 276 -0.98 -23.59 -0.85
C PHE A 276 -0.98 -22.11 -1.24
N LEU A 277 -0.81 -21.77 -2.52
CA LEU A 277 -0.89 -20.40 -2.99
C LEU A 277 -2.36 -19.97 -3.04
N GLU A 278 -2.69 -18.87 -2.38
CA GLU A 278 -4.02 -18.28 -2.46
C GLU A 278 -4.22 -17.47 -3.75
N GLU A 279 -5.48 -17.14 -4.06
CA GLU A 279 -5.86 -16.36 -5.26
C GLU A 279 -5.03 -15.07 -5.44
N THR A 280 -4.79 -14.33 -4.36
CA THR A 280 -3.94 -13.12 -4.37
C THR A 280 -2.51 -13.42 -4.85
N ALA A 281 -1.93 -14.56 -4.47
CA ALA A 281 -0.57 -14.91 -4.81
C ALA A 281 -0.47 -15.22 -6.32
N PHE A 282 -1.42 -15.99 -6.85
CA PHE A 282 -1.53 -16.24 -8.29
C PHE A 282 -1.61 -14.94 -9.09
N ILE A 283 -2.45 -14.00 -8.66
CA ILE A 283 -2.61 -12.72 -9.33
C ILE A 283 -1.30 -11.93 -9.34
N ASN A 284 -0.61 -11.88 -8.20
CA ASN A 284 0.66 -11.16 -8.07
C ASN A 284 1.74 -11.81 -8.94
N ILE A 285 1.90 -13.13 -8.88
CA ILE A 285 2.85 -13.90 -9.71
C ILE A 285 2.58 -13.63 -11.19
N VAL A 286 1.32 -13.75 -11.64
CA VAL A 286 0.94 -13.52 -13.03
C VAL A 286 1.24 -12.09 -13.48
N ASP A 287 0.96 -11.08 -12.64
CA ASP A 287 1.27 -9.68 -12.95
C ASP A 287 2.79 -9.46 -13.13
N ILE A 288 3.60 -10.03 -12.24
CA ILE A 288 5.06 -9.91 -12.30
C ILE A 288 5.61 -10.59 -13.57
N LEU A 289 5.19 -11.83 -13.85
CA LEU A 289 5.60 -12.57 -15.05
C LEU A 289 5.18 -11.85 -16.34
N MET A 290 4.01 -11.21 -16.34
CA MET A 290 3.55 -10.38 -17.46
C MET A 290 4.44 -9.15 -17.69
N LYS A 291 4.86 -8.44 -16.62
CA LYS A 291 5.80 -7.31 -16.71
C LYS A 291 7.16 -7.74 -17.26
N ARG A 292 7.62 -8.95 -16.93
CA ARG A 292 8.87 -9.54 -17.46
C ARG A 292 8.75 -10.12 -18.88
N ASN A 293 7.54 -10.10 -19.46
CA ASN A 293 7.25 -10.73 -20.75
C ASN A 293 7.48 -12.26 -20.76
N GLU A 294 7.37 -12.91 -19.60
CA GLU A 294 7.46 -14.38 -19.44
C GLU A 294 6.09 -15.03 -19.69
N LEU A 295 5.58 -14.86 -20.93
CA LEU A 295 4.18 -15.12 -21.26
C LEU A 295 3.73 -16.57 -21.02
N GLN A 296 4.59 -17.56 -21.26
CA GLN A 296 4.20 -18.97 -21.07
C GLN A 296 3.99 -19.29 -19.59
N MET A 297 4.90 -18.87 -18.72
CA MET A 297 4.77 -19.08 -17.28
C MET A 297 3.57 -18.31 -16.72
N ALA A 298 3.36 -17.06 -17.18
CA ALA A 298 2.18 -16.29 -16.79
C ALA A 298 0.86 -17.00 -17.18
N LEU A 299 0.82 -17.61 -18.37
CA LEU A 299 -0.34 -18.39 -18.82
C LEU A 299 -0.54 -19.64 -17.96
N ASP A 300 0.54 -20.37 -17.65
CA ASP A 300 0.49 -21.60 -16.85
C ASP A 300 -0.05 -21.32 -15.44
N TYR A 301 0.44 -20.26 -14.77
CA TYR A 301 -0.08 -19.83 -13.47
C TYR A 301 -1.54 -19.35 -13.56
N ALA A 302 -1.89 -18.58 -14.60
CA ALA A 302 -3.27 -18.11 -14.78
C ALA A 302 -4.26 -19.27 -14.97
N ILE A 303 -3.91 -20.26 -15.80
CA ILE A 303 -4.73 -21.47 -15.99
C ILE A 303 -4.80 -22.27 -14.69
N CYS A 304 -3.67 -22.50 -14.02
CA CYS A 304 -3.64 -23.24 -12.75
C CYS A 304 -4.55 -22.60 -11.69
N GLY A 305 -4.52 -21.28 -11.55
CA GLY A 305 -5.43 -20.57 -10.65
C GLY A 305 -6.90 -20.78 -11.00
N VAL A 306 -7.25 -20.73 -12.28
CA VAL A 306 -8.63 -21.01 -12.76
C VAL A 306 -9.04 -22.47 -12.49
N GLU A 307 -8.13 -23.44 -12.68
CA GLU A 307 -8.38 -24.86 -12.37
C GLU A 307 -8.59 -25.10 -10.87
N LEU A 308 -7.91 -24.32 -10.02
CA LEU A 308 -8.14 -24.26 -8.57
C LEU A 308 -9.44 -23.54 -8.18
N LYS A 309 -10.26 -23.14 -9.17
CA LYS A 309 -11.54 -22.42 -9.03
C LYS A 309 -11.39 -21.01 -8.49
N TYR A 310 -10.21 -20.40 -8.64
CA TYR A 310 -10.08 -18.96 -8.44
C TYR A 310 -10.82 -18.22 -9.55
N THR A 311 -11.51 -17.16 -9.16
CA THR A 311 -12.48 -16.46 -10.01
C THR A 311 -12.08 -15.02 -10.30
N ASP A 312 -10.96 -14.52 -9.78
CA ASP A 312 -10.51 -13.16 -10.06
C ASP A 312 -10.36 -12.92 -11.57
N TYR A 313 -11.05 -11.88 -12.03
CA TYR A 313 -11.12 -11.50 -13.44
C TYR A 313 -9.74 -11.35 -14.09
N ARG A 314 -8.71 -10.94 -13.33
CA ARG A 314 -7.35 -10.73 -13.85
C ARG A 314 -6.71 -12.02 -14.36
N LEU A 315 -7.00 -13.16 -13.71
CA LEU A 315 -6.49 -14.46 -14.17
C LEU A 315 -7.07 -14.80 -15.55
N PHE A 316 -8.39 -14.66 -15.72
CA PHE A 316 -9.05 -14.87 -17.02
C PHE A 316 -8.55 -13.89 -18.09
N LYS A 317 -8.51 -12.60 -17.77
CA LYS A 317 -8.07 -11.56 -18.72
C LYS A 317 -6.65 -11.84 -19.19
N CYS A 318 -5.74 -12.13 -18.27
CA CYS A 318 -4.35 -12.45 -18.60
C CYS A 318 -4.26 -13.67 -19.52
N ALA A 319 -4.91 -14.78 -19.16
CA ALA A 319 -4.91 -15.99 -19.98
C ALA A 319 -5.43 -15.72 -21.40
N ILE A 320 -6.55 -14.98 -21.53
CA ILE A 320 -7.14 -14.63 -22.83
C ILE A 320 -6.20 -13.76 -23.66
N GLU A 321 -5.56 -12.75 -23.06
CA GLU A 321 -4.62 -11.86 -23.75
C GLU A 321 -3.39 -12.61 -24.26
N ILE A 322 -2.82 -13.51 -23.45
CA ILE A 322 -1.68 -14.33 -23.86
C ILE A 322 -2.08 -15.30 -24.98
N LEU A 323 -3.22 -16.00 -24.83
CA LEU A 323 -3.74 -16.93 -25.86
C LEU A 323 -3.99 -16.22 -27.20
N CYS A 324 -4.45 -14.97 -27.17
CA CYS A 324 -4.53 -14.10 -28.35
C CYS A 324 -3.14 -13.86 -28.97
N LYS A 325 -2.14 -13.47 -28.17
CA LYS A 325 -0.78 -13.19 -28.66
C LYS A 325 -0.12 -14.41 -29.31
N ILE A 326 -0.35 -15.61 -28.77
CA ILE A 326 0.22 -16.86 -29.31
C ILE A 326 -0.67 -17.54 -30.36
N ASN A 327 -1.74 -16.88 -30.83
CA ASN A 327 -2.68 -17.38 -31.84
C ASN A 327 -3.38 -18.72 -31.50
N ASN A 328 -3.57 -19.05 -30.22
CA ASN A 328 -4.27 -20.26 -29.79
C ASN A 328 -5.78 -20.02 -29.62
N GLN A 329 -6.49 -19.97 -30.74
CA GLN A 329 -7.91 -19.58 -30.76
C GLN A 329 -8.85 -20.57 -30.06
N ALA A 330 -8.53 -21.86 -30.05
CA ALA A 330 -9.38 -22.88 -29.42
C ALA A 330 -9.45 -22.67 -27.90
N HIS A 331 -8.29 -22.66 -27.24
CA HIS A 331 -8.20 -22.44 -25.79
C HIS A 331 -8.70 -21.05 -25.39
N LYS A 332 -8.45 -20.03 -26.23
CA LYS A 332 -9.00 -18.69 -26.03
C LYS A 332 -10.53 -18.73 -25.95
N SER A 333 -11.19 -19.37 -26.92
CA SER A 333 -12.65 -19.48 -26.97
C SER A 333 -13.21 -20.11 -25.69
N ASP A 334 -12.57 -21.19 -25.21
CA ASP A 334 -13.04 -21.90 -24.02
C ASP A 334 -12.83 -21.07 -22.75
N MET A 335 -11.70 -20.37 -22.64
CA MET A 335 -11.42 -19.45 -21.54
C MET A 335 -12.40 -18.27 -21.52
N VAL A 336 -12.73 -17.68 -22.68
CA VAL A 336 -13.73 -16.60 -22.78
C VAL A 336 -15.12 -17.09 -22.36
N LYS A 337 -15.54 -18.28 -22.80
CA LYS A 337 -16.84 -18.87 -22.38
C LYS A 337 -16.89 -19.09 -20.88
N LEU A 338 -15.81 -19.63 -20.30
CA LEU A 338 -15.71 -19.83 -18.85
C LEU A 338 -15.77 -18.51 -18.10
N ALA A 339 -14.99 -17.51 -18.52
CA ALA A 339 -14.97 -16.18 -17.92
C ALA A 339 -16.36 -15.50 -17.99
N LEU A 340 -17.09 -15.66 -19.10
CA LEU A 340 -18.46 -15.12 -19.25
C LEU A 340 -19.49 -15.77 -18.33
N ASN A 341 -19.25 -16.99 -17.83
CA ASN A 341 -20.12 -17.59 -16.81
C ASN A 341 -20.00 -16.86 -15.47
N TYR A 342 -18.81 -16.37 -15.13
CA TYR A 342 -18.56 -15.58 -13.91
C TYR A 342 -18.87 -14.10 -14.10
N TYR A 343 -18.62 -13.56 -15.30
CA TYR A 343 -18.72 -12.13 -15.62
C TYR A 343 -19.59 -11.88 -16.87
N PRO A 344 -20.90 -12.22 -16.81
CA PRO A 344 -21.78 -12.18 -17.98
C PRO A 344 -22.02 -10.76 -18.51
N ASP A 345 -21.79 -9.75 -17.67
CA ASP A 345 -21.96 -8.32 -17.96
C ASP A 345 -20.71 -7.65 -18.58
N SER A 346 -19.59 -8.36 -18.69
CA SER A 346 -18.35 -7.78 -19.21
C SER A 346 -18.44 -7.51 -20.71
N ASN A 347 -18.31 -6.24 -21.09
CA ASN A 347 -18.26 -5.82 -22.48
C ASN A 347 -16.93 -6.25 -23.11
N TRP A 348 -15.84 -6.13 -22.36
CA TRP A 348 -14.52 -6.58 -22.82
C TRP A 348 -14.54 -8.07 -23.22
N LEU A 349 -15.09 -8.96 -22.39
CA LEU A 349 -15.19 -10.39 -22.73
C LEU A 349 -16.07 -10.64 -23.96
N ARG A 350 -17.19 -9.91 -24.11
CA ARG A 350 -18.08 -10.04 -25.28
C ARG A 350 -17.40 -9.63 -26.58
N GLN A 351 -16.52 -8.63 -26.54
CA GLN A 351 -15.72 -8.22 -27.71
C GLN A 351 -14.64 -9.25 -28.08
N HIS A 352 -14.21 -10.06 -27.11
CA HIS A 352 -13.21 -11.13 -27.32
C HIS A 352 -13.84 -12.49 -27.62
N LYS A 353 -15.17 -12.58 -27.63
CA LYS A 353 -15.94 -13.75 -28.06
C LYS A 353 -15.84 -13.81 -29.60
N CYS A 354 -15.13 -14.82 -30.09
CA CYS A 354 -15.05 -15.11 -31.53
C CYS A 354 -16.42 -15.51 -32.09
#